data_AF-A0A7C0U3R2-F1
#
_entry.id   AF-A0A7C0U3R2-F1
#
_cell.length_a   1.000
_cell.length_b   1.000
_cell.length_c   1.000
_cell.angle_alpha   90.00
_cell.angle_beta   90.00
_cell.angle_gamma   90.00
#
_symmetry.space_group_name_H-M   'P 1'
#
loop_
_entity.id
_entity.type
_entity.pdbx_description
1 polymer ?
#
loop_
_entity_poly.entity_id
_entity_poly.type
_entity_poly.pdbx_seq_one_letter_code
_entity_poly.pdbx_strand_id
1 'polypeptide(L)'
;MHTIKIVKKIDGNFNPKVYSLLKIIPEKFLYFHEHCLRHPLGIYNKFINEFNEKSLSSIKQFNKTLKSFKQGEDFEKNLDLLLAIHQDFLFQMNEFFDNCYSIIKCFVPKNKYNKFERFDHQWLKKAEFPNLKKFDQEIKPFKKRFSISVNKIKHEQGRLRKVYIKGNNQIHLGYFIEGVDYNRVVCPHPEVHRDDPAFSFVYDYRFSLFAVYYIMQINDTINFRLS
;
A
#
# COMPACT_ATOMS: atom_id res chain seq x y z
N MET A 1 -7.12 -15.91 30.95
CA MET A 1 -7.07 -16.52 29.61
C MET A 1 -8.44 -16.52 28.94
N HIS A 2 -8.68 -15.62 28.00
CA HIS A 2 -9.89 -15.63 27.17
C HIS A 2 -9.50 -16.01 25.74
N THR A 3 -9.79 -17.25 25.35
CA THR A 3 -9.59 -17.71 23.98
C THR A 3 -10.79 -17.29 23.15
N ILE A 4 -10.61 -16.31 22.24
CA ILE A 4 -11.64 -15.97 21.26
C ILE A 4 -11.66 -17.09 20.21
N LYS A 5 -12.64 -18.00 20.30
CA LYS A 5 -12.96 -18.91 19.20
C LYS A 5 -13.66 -18.12 18.11
N ILE A 6 -12.92 -17.74 17.08
CA ILE A 6 -13.49 -17.15 15.86
C ILE A 6 -14.24 -18.26 15.12
N VAL A 7 -15.57 -18.25 15.21
CA VAL A 7 -16.42 -19.15 14.43
C VAL A 7 -16.44 -18.62 13.00
N LYS A 8 -15.71 -19.29 12.11
CA LYS A 8 -15.72 -19.02 10.67
C LYS A 8 -17.11 -19.30 10.10
N LYS A 9 -17.86 -18.25 9.76
CA LYS A 9 -18.82 -18.33 8.65
C LYS A 9 -18.08 -17.97 7.37
N ILE A 10 -17.85 -18.96 6.52
CA ILE A 10 -17.32 -18.75 5.17
C ILE A 10 -18.55 -18.40 4.31
N ASP A 11 -18.98 -17.15 4.38
CA ASP A 11 -19.81 -16.61 3.31
C ASP A 11 -18.83 -16.28 2.17
N GLY A 12 -18.96 -16.94 1.01
CA GLY A 12 -18.00 -16.92 -0.09
C GLY A 12 -17.79 -15.55 -0.74
N ASN A 13 -17.17 -14.62 -0.02
CA ASN A 13 -16.81 -13.29 -0.51
C ASN A 13 -15.29 -13.15 -0.64
N PHE A 14 -14.84 -12.19 -1.44
CA PHE A 14 -13.42 -11.88 -1.62
C PHE A 14 -12.82 -11.08 -0.45
N ASN A 15 -13.49 -11.00 0.70
CA ASN A 15 -12.94 -10.26 1.83
C ASN A 15 -11.77 -11.06 2.45
N PRO A 16 -10.64 -10.38 2.74
CA PRO A 16 -9.53 -11.01 3.41
C PRO A 16 -9.90 -11.35 4.86
N LYS A 17 -9.21 -12.33 5.45
CA LYS A 17 -9.50 -12.83 6.81
C LYS A 17 -9.54 -11.74 7.88
N VAL A 18 -8.67 -10.74 7.77
CA VAL A 18 -8.63 -9.61 8.72
C VAL A 18 -9.96 -8.86 8.77
N TYR A 19 -10.69 -8.73 7.66
CA TYR A 19 -11.99 -8.07 7.66
C TYR A 19 -13.00 -8.80 8.54
N SER A 20 -13.10 -10.12 8.36
CA SER A 20 -13.99 -10.97 9.17
C SER A 20 -13.63 -10.91 10.65
N LEU A 21 -12.32 -10.88 10.95
CA LEU A 21 -11.82 -10.73 12.32
C LEU A 21 -12.20 -9.37 12.93
N LEU A 22 -11.90 -8.26 12.24
CA LEU A 22 -12.19 -6.91 12.71
C LEU A 22 -13.69 -6.63 12.88
N LYS A 23 -14.55 -7.37 12.16
CA LYS A 23 -16.01 -7.28 12.27
C LYS A 23 -16.58 -7.90 13.55
N ILE A 24 -15.91 -8.91 14.11
CA ILE A 24 -16.46 -9.71 15.21
C ILE A 24 -15.74 -9.50 16.55
N ILE A 25 -14.60 -8.81 16.57
CA ILE A 25 -13.85 -8.58 17.80
C ILE A 25 -14.67 -7.68 18.74
N PRO A 26 -14.92 -8.11 19.99
CA PRO A 26 -15.54 -7.25 20.99
C PRO A 26 -14.67 -6.04 21.35
N GLU A 27 -15.29 -4.87 21.50
CA GLU A 27 -14.57 -3.60 21.78
C GLU A 27 -13.71 -3.65 23.04
N LYS A 28 -14.06 -4.46 24.05
CA LYS A 28 -13.27 -4.63 25.29
C LYS A 28 -11.84 -5.14 25.06
N PHE A 29 -11.54 -5.68 23.88
CA PHE A 29 -10.20 -6.13 23.50
C PHE A 29 -9.44 -5.11 22.64
N LEU A 30 -10.01 -3.92 22.45
CA LEU A 30 -9.46 -2.87 21.62
C LEU A 30 -9.15 -1.63 22.47
N TYR A 31 -8.05 -0.97 22.12
CA TYR A 31 -7.49 0.20 22.80
C TYR A 31 -7.43 1.42 21.87
N PHE A 32 -8.17 1.43 20.76
CA PHE A 32 -8.11 2.48 19.73
C PHE A 32 -8.44 3.88 20.28
N HIS A 33 -9.36 3.98 21.26
CA HIS A 33 -9.69 5.23 21.94
C HIS A 33 -8.49 5.83 22.69
N GLU A 34 -7.67 5.00 23.34
CA GLU A 34 -6.48 5.47 24.08
C GLU A 34 -5.45 6.11 23.14
N HIS A 35 -5.38 5.62 21.90
CA HIS A 35 -4.49 6.09 20.84
C HIS A 35 -5.06 7.22 19.98
N CYS A 36 -6.28 7.69 20.26
CA CYS A 36 -6.99 8.66 19.42
C CYS A 36 -7.13 8.19 17.96
N LEU A 37 -7.31 6.88 17.75
CA LEU A 37 -7.50 6.27 16.44
C LEU A 37 -8.98 5.98 16.17
N ARG A 38 -9.33 5.77 14.89
CA ARG A 38 -10.62 5.17 14.53
C ARG A 38 -10.66 3.72 15.01
N HIS A 39 -11.86 3.17 15.19
CA HIS A 39 -12.04 1.72 15.35
C HIS A 39 -11.28 0.98 14.23
N PRO A 40 -10.58 -0.14 14.48
CA PRO A 40 -9.72 -0.78 13.48
C PRO A 40 -10.48 -1.22 12.22
N LEU A 41 -11.74 -1.68 12.34
CA LEU A 41 -12.61 -1.91 11.18
C LEU A 41 -12.84 -0.63 10.36
N GLY A 42 -12.95 0.53 11.01
CA GLY A 42 -13.09 1.82 10.36
C GLY A 42 -11.82 2.25 9.62
N ILE A 43 -10.63 1.99 10.20
CA ILE A 43 -9.34 2.20 9.51
C ILE A 43 -9.28 1.33 8.25
N TYR A 44 -9.60 0.04 8.39
CA TYR A 44 -9.64 -0.91 7.27
C TYR A 44 -10.60 -0.46 6.15
N ASN A 45 -11.86 -0.15 6.49
CA ASN A 45 -12.87 0.24 5.51
C ASN A 45 -12.48 1.52 4.77
N LYS A 46 -11.97 2.52 5.51
CA LYS A 46 -11.48 3.76 4.91
C LYS A 46 -10.39 3.46 3.88
N PHE A 47 -9.37 2.71 4.27
CA PHE A 47 -8.26 2.36 3.39
C PHE A 47 -8.73 1.60 2.13
N ILE A 48 -9.58 0.56 2.28
CA ILE A 48 -10.03 -0.25 1.15
C ILE A 48 -10.84 0.59 0.16
N ASN A 49 -11.68 1.50 0.64
CA ASN A 49 -12.45 2.40 -0.22
C ASN A 49 -11.52 3.31 -1.02
N GLU A 50 -10.57 3.98 -0.35
CA GLU A 50 -9.59 4.86 -1.02
C GLU A 50 -8.70 4.08 -2.00
N PHE A 51 -8.25 2.88 -1.62
CA PHE A 51 -7.49 1.99 -2.51
C PHE A 51 -8.29 1.62 -3.76
N ASN A 52 -9.55 1.22 -3.61
CA ASN A 52 -10.42 0.90 -4.74
C ASN A 52 -10.63 2.11 -5.64
N GLU A 53 -10.90 3.29 -5.08
CA GLU A 53 -11.10 4.52 -5.84
C GLU A 53 -9.86 4.91 -6.66
N LYS A 54 -8.68 4.95 -6.02
CA LYS A 54 -7.43 5.36 -6.68
C LYS A 54 -6.95 4.31 -7.69
N SER A 55 -7.04 3.02 -7.36
CA SER A 55 -6.69 1.94 -8.30
C SER A 55 -7.60 1.91 -9.52
N LEU A 56 -8.93 1.99 -9.34
CA LEU A 56 -9.88 2.02 -10.45
C LEU A 56 -9.69 3.26 -11.32
N SER A 57 -9.42 4.41 -10.72
CA SER A 57 -9.14 5.65 -11.46
C SER A 57 -7.91 5.49 -12.34
N SER A 58 -6.83 4.94 -11.80
CA SER A 58 -5.58 4.70 -12.54
C SER A 58 -5.76 3.69 -13.66
N ILE A 59 -6.45 2.56 -13.41
CA ILE A 59 -6.75 1.53 -14.42
C ILE A 59 -7.68 2.08 -15.53
N LYS A 60 -8.71 2.86 -15.17
CA LYS A 60 -9.61 3.49 -16.16
C LYS A 60 -8.83 4.44 -17.07
N GLN A 61 -7.97 5.27 -16.50
CA GLN A 61 -7.14 6.19 -17.29
C GLN A 61 -6.12 5.44 -18.15
N PHE A 62 -5.55 4.33 -17.66
CA PHE A 62 -4.69 3.45 -18.45
C PHE A 62 -5.43 2.89 -19.68
N ASN A 63 -6.65 2.36 -19.48
CA ASN A 63 -7.47 1.84 -20.57
C ASN A 63 -7.87 2.94 -21.57
N LYS A 64 -8.17 4.15 -21.09
CA LYS A 64 -8.42 5.31 -21.96
C LYS A 64 -7.20 5.65 -22.80
N THR A 65 -6.01 5.65 -22.20
CA THR A 65 -4.74 5.89 -22.89
C THR A 65 -4.49 4.87 -24.00
N LEU A 66 -4.71 3.58 -23.71
CA LEU A 66 -4.62 2.51 -24.71
C LEU A 66 -5.64 2.67 -25.84
N LYS A 67 -6.86 3.09 -25.51
CA LYS A 67 -7.93 3.29 -26.49
C LYS A 67 -7.58 4.41 -27.47
N SER A 68 -7.11 5.56 -26.98
CA SER A 68 -6.68 6.67 -27.84
C SER A 68 -5.54 6.26 -28.78
N PHE A 69 -4.55 5.50 -28.28
CA PHE A 69 -3.49 4.96 -29.14
C PHE A 69 -4.06 4.09 -30.27
N LYS A 70 -4.98 3.17 -29.96
CA LYS A 70 -5.60 2.29 -30.97
C LYS A 70 -6.45 3.03 -31.99
N GLN A 71 -6.99 4.19 -31.63
CA GLN A 71 -7.79 5.04 -32.50
C GLN A 71 -6.95 6.01 -33.35
N GLY A 72 -5.62 5.99 -33.20
CA GLY A 72 -4.73 6.95 -33.88
C GLY A 72 -4.81 8.37 -33.32
N GLU A 73 -5.41 8.54 -32.14
CA GLU A 73 -5.51 9.83 -31.46
C GLU A 73 -4.20 10.15 -30.72
N ASP A 74 -3.97 11.43 -30.44
CA ASP A 74 -2.92 11.85 -29.51
C ASP A 74 -3.20 11.31 -28.10
N PHE A 75 -2.49 10.23 -27.73
CA PHE A 75 -2.60 9.61 -26.42
C PHE A 75 -1.64 10.22 -25.38
N GLU A 76 -0.74 11.13 -25.76
CA GLU A 76 0.28 11.64 -24.84
C GLU A 76 -0.33 12.44 -23.69
N LYS A 77 -1.34 13.26 -23.97
CA LYS A 77 -2.11 13.97 -22.93
C LYS A 77 -2.78 13.00 -21.95
N ASN A 78 -3.30 11.88 -22.46
CA ASN A 78 -3.87 10.83 -21.63
C ASN A 78 -2.81 10.13 -20.77
N LEU A 79 -1.60 9.97 -21.29
CA LEU A 79 -0.47 9.40 -20.57
C LEU A 79 0.05 10.34 -19.47
N ASP A 80 0.11 11.65 -19.71
CA ASP A 80 0.49 12.63 -18.68
C ASP A 80 -0.54 12.63 -17.53
N LEU A 81 -1.83 12.58 -17.86
CA LEU A 81 -2.89 12.41 -16.86
C LEU A 81 -2.80 11.07 -16.13
N LEU A 82 -2.43 9.99 -16.84
CA LEU A 82 -2.21 8.68 -16.23
C LEU A 82 -1.10 8.74 -15.18
N LEU A 83 0.03 9.40 -15.46
CA LEU A 83 1.12 9.54 -14.48
C LEU A 83 0.64 10.24 -13.20
N ALA A 84 -0.10 11.34 -13.32
CA ALA A 84 -0.64 12.06 -12.17
C ALA A 84 -1.58 11.19 -11.32
N ILE A 85 -2.53 10.50 -11.96
CA ILE A 85 -3.46 9.60 -11.25
C ILE A 85 -2.73 8.38 -10.67
N HIS A 86 -1.71 7.87 -11.36
CA HIS A 86 -0.91 6.75 -10.88
C HIS A 86 -0.05 7.13 -9.68
N GLN A 87 0.46 8.35 -9.61
CA GLN A 87 1.18 8.86 -8.45
C GLN A 87 0.30 8.80 -7.18
N ASP A 88 -0.96 9.23 -7.27
CA ASP A 88 -1.92 9.11 -6.16
C ASP A 88 -2.12 7.65 -5.74
N PHE A 89 -2.20 6.73 -6.70
CA PHE A 89 -2.29 5.30 -6.42
C PHE A 89 -1.05 4.78 -5.69
N LEU A 90 0.16 5.19 -6.08
CA LEU A 90 1.39 4.83 -5.37
C LEU A 90 1.41 5.39 -3.94
N PHE A 91 0.92 6.61 -3.74
CA PHE A 91 0.78 7.19 -2.39
C PHE A 91 -0.19 6.38 -1.53
N GLN A 92 -1.33 5.99 -2.08
CA GLN A 92 -2.29 5.13 -1.39
C GLN A 92 -1.69 3.78 -1.01
N MET A 93 -0.90 3.19 -1.91
CA MET A 93 -0.18 1.94 -1.64
C MET A 93 0.88 2.09 -0.57
N ASN A 94 1.54 3.24 -0.46
CA ASN A 94 2.47 3.48 0.64
C ASN A 94 1.74 3.67 1.97
N GLU A 95 0.61 4.38 1.97
CA GLU A 95 -0.21 4.62 3.17
C GLU A 95 -0.83 3.33 3.72
N PHE A 96 -1.13 2.35 2.85
CA PHE A 96 -1.57 1.01 3.26
C PHE A 96 -0.72 0.40 4.38
N PHE A 97 0.60 0.46 4.24
CA PHE A 97 1.50 -0.16 5.23
C PHE A 97 1.40 0.54 6.57
N ASP A 98 1.23 1.86 6.59
CA ASP A 98 1.07 2.62 7.83
C ASP A 98 -0.30 2.32 8.47
N ASN A 99 -1.37 2.20 7.67
CA ASN A 99 -2.69 1.77 8.14
C ASN A 99 -2.66 0.37 8.78
N CYS A 100 -1.87 -0.57 8.25
CA CYS A 100 -1.67 -1.87 8.89
C CYS A 100 -1.10 -1.73 10.31
N TYR A 101 -0.09 -0.88 10.51
CA TYR A 101 0.46 -0.64 11.85
C TYR A 101 -0.55 0.06 12.76
N SER A 102 -1.33 1.02 12.24
CA SER A 102 -2.38 1.67 13.03
C SER A 102 -3.46 0.68 13.47
N ILE A 103 -3.86 -0.28 12.61
CA ILE A 103 -4.77 -1.36 12.99
C ILE A 103 -4.16 -2.23 14.10
N ILE A 104 -2.90 -2.62 13.99
CA ILE A 104 -2.20 -3.42 15.02
C ILE A 104 -2.11 -2.66 16.35
N LYS A 105 -1.83 -1.36 16.31
CA LYS A 105 -1.73 -0.49 17.49
C LYS A 105 -3.03 -0.41 18.28
N CYS A 106 -4.19 -0.56 17.63
CA CYS A 106 -5.49 -0.65 18.29
C CYS A 106 -5.63 -1.87 19.23
N PHE A 107 -4.70 -2.83 19.23
CA PHE A 107 -4.73 -4.01 20.10
C PHE A 107 -3.72 -3.94 21.26
N VAL A 108 -3.05 -2.80 21.45
CA VAL A 108 -2.05 -2.63 22.48
C VAL A 108 -2.50 -1.53 23.43
N PRO A 109 -2.61 -1.78 24.74
CA PRO A 109 -2.85 -0.72 25.72
C PRO A 109 -1.80 0.38 25.60
N LYS A 110 -2.22 1.65 25.65
CA LYS A 110 -1.30 2.80 25.59
C LYS A 110 -0.38 2.87 26.80
N ASN A 111 -0.84 2.38 27.95
CA ASN A 111 0.00 2.32 29.16
C ASN A 111 1.18 1.36 29.04
N LYS A 112 1.20 0.44 28.05
CA LYS A 112 2.34 -0.45 27.79
C LYS A 112 3.58 0.32 27.35
N TYR A 113 3.40 1.45 26.66
CA TYR A 113 4.48 2.37 26.29
C TYR A 113 3.92 3.79 26.10
N ASN A 114 4.26 4.69 27.02
CA ASN A 114 3.64 6.00 27.13
C ASN A 114 4.40 7.14 26.42
N LYS A 115 5.54 6.85 25.77
CA LYS A 115 6.31 7.89 25.07
C LYS A 115 5.78 8.08 23.66
N PHE A 116 5.89 9.32 23.20
CA PHE A 116 5.56 9.70 21.83
C PHE A 116 6.56 9.09 20.84
N GLU A 117 6.05 8.49 19.77
CA GLU A 117 6.83 8.12 18.59
C GLU A 117 6.12 8.65 17.36
N ARG A 118 6.90 9.13 16.39
CA ARG A 118 6.36 9.68 15.15
C ARG A 118 5.66 8.62 14.30
N PHE A 119 6.12 7.37 14.35
CA PHE A 119 5.64 6.30 13.49
C PHE A 119 5.12 5.10 14.29
N ASP A 120 3.96 4.57 13.90
CA ASP A 120 3.31 3.47 14.61
C ASP A 120 4.16 2.20 14.67
N HIS A 121 4.90 1.87 13.61
CA HIS A 121 5.82 0.71 13.62
C HIS A 121 6.93 0.83 14.67
N GLN A 122 7.44 2.05 14.91
CA GLN A 122 8.45 2.30 15.95
C GLN A 122 7.83 2.19 17.34
N TRP A 123 6.64 2.75 17.51
CA TRP A 123 5.87 2.63 18.74
C TRP A 123 5.60 1.17 19.10
N LEU A 124 5.09 0.38 18.15
CA LEU A 124 4.79 -1.04 18.33
C LEU A 124 6.02 -1.86 18.69
N LYS A 125 7.18 -1.53 18.12
CA LYS A 125 8.45 -2.18 18.44
C LYS A 125 8.85 -1.93 19.89
N LYS A 126 8.72 -0.69 20.38
CA LYS A 126 9.04 -0.31 21.77
C LYS A 126 8.00 -0.79 22.78
N ALA A 127 6.74 -0.90 22.35
CA ALA A 127 5.68 -1.55 23.10
C ALA A 127 5.76 -3.09 23.04
N GLU A 128 6.80 -3.66 22.45
CA GLU A 128 7.06 -5.10 22.38
C GLU A 128 5.83 -5.89 21.90
N PHE A 129 5.22 -5.46 20.79
CA PHE A 129 4.07 -6.16 20.23
C PHE A 129 4.49 -7.57 19.76
N PRO A 130 3.82 -8.65 20.24
CA PRO A 130 4.12 -10.01 19.82
C PRO A 130 4.02 -10.16 18.30
N ASN A 131 4.89 -10.98 17.71
CA ASN A 131 4.90 -11.27 16.27
C ASN A 131 5.13 -10.05 15.34
N LEU A 132 5.36 -8.83 15.84
CA LEU A 132 5.66 -7.66 15.00
C LEU A 132 6.85 -7.91 14.08
N LYS A 133 7.93 -8.51 14.60
CA LYS A 133 9.12 -8.84 13.81
C LYS A 133 8.80 -9.76 12.62
N LYS A 134 7.92 -10.74 12.82
CA LYS A 134 7.48 -11.66 11.76
C LYS A 134 6.66 -10.89 10.72
N PHE A 135 5.71 -10.07 11.16
CA PHE A 135 4.92 -9.23 10.27
C PHE A 135 5.79 -8.28 9.44
N ASP A 136 6.71 -7.56 10.08
CA ASP A 136 7.66 -6.65 9.42
C ASP A 136 8.46 -7.38 8.34
N GLN A 137 8.94 -8.60 8.64
CA GLN A 137 9.68 -9.42 7.69
C GLN A 137 8.83 -9.81 6.47
N GLU A 138 7.56 -10.17 6.68
CA GLU A 138 6.64 -10.56 5.60
C GLU A 138 6.25 -9.38 4.71
N ILE A 139 6.04 -8.19 5.27
CA ILE A 139 5.60 -7.02 4.48
C ILE A 139 6.76 -6.22 3.88
N LYS A 140 7.98 -6.36 4.40
CA LYS A 140 9.16 -5.58 4.00
C LYS A 140 9.42 -5.58 2.49
N PRO A 141 9.36 -6.70 1.75
CA PRO A 141 9.59 -6.70 0.31
C PRO A 141 8.59 -5.80 -0.43
N PHE A 142 7.31 -5.88 -0.05
CA PHE A 142 6.25 -5.06 -0.63
C PHE A 142 6.42 -3.58 -0.26
N LYS A 143 6.60 -3.30 1.03
CA LYS A 143 6.77 -1.93 1.54
C LYS A 143 7.95 -1.23 0.88
N LYS A 144 9.10 -1.91 0.77
CA LYS A 144 10.31 -1.35 0.16
C LYS A 144 10.06 -0.86 -1.27
N ARG A 145 9.34 -1.62 -2.08
CA ARG A 145 9.04 -1.26 -3.48
C ARG A 145 8.31 0.08 -3.59
N PHE A 146 7.28 0.30 -2.78
CA PHE A 146 6.49 1.53 -2.84
C PHE A 146 7.12 2.68 -2.07
N SER A 147 7.65 2.42 -0.87
CA SER A 147 8.16 3.48 0.01
C SER A 147 9.36 4.21 -0.56
N ILE A 148 10.28 3.54 -1.25
CA ILE A 148 11.42 4.22 -1.87
C ILE A 148 10.91 5.20 -2.93
N SER A 149 10.06 4.74 -3.87
CA SER A 149 9.48 5.59 -4.91
C SER A 149 8.72 6.79 -4.33
N VAL A 150 7.82 6.55 -3.37
CA VAL A 150 7.01 7.61 -2.75
C VAL A 150 7.86 8.61 -1.99
N ASN A 151 8.90 8.17 -1.28
CA ASN A 151 9.80 9.07 -0.57
C ASN A 151 10.55 9.99 -1.56
N LYS A 152 11.05 9.45 -2.68
CA LYS A 152 11.72 10.26 -3.71
C LYS A 152 10.80 11.30 -4.32
N ILE A 153 9.56 10.91 -4.62
CA ILE A 153 8.54 11.83 -5.14
C ILE A 153 8.23 12.95 -4.13
N LYS A 154 8.03 12.60 -2.85
CA LYS A 154 7.61 13.56 -1.81
C LYS A 154 8.72 14.48 -1.31
N HIS A 155 9.96 14.00 -1.26
CA HIS A 155 11.03 14.68 -0.51
C HIS A 155 12.24 15.08 -1.35
N GLU A 156 12.39 14.52 -2.56
CA GLU A 156 13.60 14.72 -3.39
C GLU A 156 13.26 15.29 -4.77
N GLN A 157 12.12 15.99 -4.87
CA GLN A 157 11.60 16.56 -6.12
C GLN A 157 11.41 15.54 -7.26
N GLY A 158 11.40 14.24 -6.93
CA GLY A 158 11.23 13.16 -7.89
C GLY A 158 9.87 13.26 -8.59
N ARG A 159 9.84 12.87 -9.86
CA ARG A 159 8.63 12.91 -10.69
C ARG A 159 8.47 11.60 -11.44
N LEU A 160 7.24 11.17 -11.66
CA LEU A 160 6.99 10.10 -12.61
C LEU A 160 7.24 10.62 -14.03
N ARG A 161 8.03 9.89 -14.81
CA ARG A 161 8.31 10.16 -16.21
C ARG A 161 7.77 9.03 -17.06
N LYS A 162 7.04 9.38 -18.11
CA LYS A 162 6.49 8.39 -19.05
C LYS A 162 7.61 7.70 -19.81
N VAL A 163 7.48 6.39 -19.97
CA VAL A 163 8.22 5.61 -20.98
C VAL A 163 7.23 4.71 -21.69
N TYR A 164 7.40 4.54 -22.99
CA TYR A 164 6.56 3.62 -23.74
C TYR A 164 7.33 3.02 -24.91
N ILE A 165 6.93 1.80 -25.28
CA ILE A 165 7.42 1.12 -26.48
C ILE A 165 6.23 0.94 -27.42
N LYS A 166 6.37 1.44 -28.65
CA LYS A 166 5.36 1.34 -29.72
C LYS A 166 5.82 0.32 -30.76
N GLY A 167 4.93 -0.61 -31.10
CA GLY A 167 4.99 -1.42 -32.31
C GLY A 167 3.81 -1.09 -33.23
N ASN A 168 3.66 -1.80 -34.36
CA ASN A 168 2.69 -1.45 -35.41
C ASN A 168 1.25 -1.23 -34.88
N ASN A 169 0.74 -2.13 -34.03
CA ASN A 169 -0.61 -2.02 -33.43
C ASN A 169 -0.59 -2.22 -31.90
N GLN A 170 0.57 -2.06 -31.25
CA GLN A 170 0.73 -2.36 -29.83
C GLN A 170 1.51 -1.24 -29.15
N ILE A 171 1.15 -0.95 -27.90
CA ILE A 171 1.88 -0.03 -27.04
C ILE A 171 2.04 -0.65 -25.66
N HIS A 172 3.26 -0.60 -25.14
CA HIS A 172 3.58 -0.94 -23.76
C HIS A 172 3.84 0.35 -23.02
N LEU A 173 3.00 0.65 -22.03
CA LEU A 173 3.11 1.85 -21.21
C LEU A 173 3.84 1.51 -19.90
N GLY A 174 4.78 2.36 -19.54
CA GLY A 174 5.50 2.31 -18.29
C GLY A 174 5.86 3.70 -17.79
N TYR A 175 6.60 3.73 -16.70
CA TYR A 175 7.11 4.95 -16.11
C TYR A 175 8.41 4.69 -15.35
N PHE A 176 9.18 5.73 -15.09
CA PHE A 176 10.27 5.70 -14.13
C PHE A 176 10.16 6.89 -13.17
N ILE A 177 10.79 6.78 -12.01
CA ILE A 177 10.93 7.88 -11.05
C ILE A 177 12.20 8.64 -11.40
N GLU A 178 12.03 9.92 -11.74
CA GLU A 178 13.10 10.84 -12.04
C GLU A 178 14.00 11.07 -10.82
N GLY A 179 15.31 11.10 -11.07
CA GLY A 179 16.33 11.57 -10.16
C GLY A 179 17.45 12.25 -10.94
N VAL A 180 18.52 12.61 -10.24
CA VAL A 180 19.72 13.21 -10.80
C VAL A 180 20.90 12.31 -10.49
N ASP A 181 21.69 11.92 -11.49
CA ASP A 181 22.89 11.11 -11.31
C ASP A 181 24.11 11.94 -10.85
N TYR A 182 25.25 11.28 -10.66
CA TYR A 182 26.51 11.91 -10.28
C TYR A 182 27.05 12.88 -11.35
N ASN A 183 26.60 12.76 -12.60
CA ASN A 183 26.93 13.66 -13.71
C ASN A 183 25.96 14.84 -13.82
N ARG A 184 25.02 14.99 -12.87
CA ARG A 184 23.96 16.01 -12.87
C ARG A 184 22.98 15.86 -14.04
N VAL A 185 22.83 14.65 -14.56
CA VAL A 185 21.90 14.33 -15.63
C VAL A 185 20.60 13.79 -15.04
N VAL A 186 19.49 14.24 -15.60
CA VAL A 186 18.15 13.74 -15.27
C VAL A 186 17.99 12.32 -15.81
N CYS A 187 17.77 11.35 -14.92
CA CYS A 187 17.72 9.92 -15.26
C CYS A 187 16.77 9.16 -14.33
N PRO A 188 16.53 7.85 -14.54
CA PRO A 188 15.90 7.01 -13.53
C PRO A 188 16.68 7.06 -12.21
N HIS A 189 15.98 7.32 -11.11
CA HIS A 189 16.59 7.46 -9.80
C HIS A 189 17.31 6.14 -9.40
N PRO A 190 18.64 6.16 -9.15
CA PRO A 190 19.45 4.94 -9.03
C PRO A 190 19.03 4.06 -7.84
N GLU A 191 18.51 4.64 -6.76
CA GLU A 191 18.00 3.88 -5.63
C GLU A 191 16.67 3.16 -5.91
N VAL A 192 15.80 3.76 -6.72
CA VAL A 192 14.49 3.20 -7.10
C VAL A 192 14.68 2.14 -8.19
N HIS A 193 15.55 2.45 -9.15
CA HIS A 193 15.78 1.69 -10.38
C HIS A 193 17.09 0.90 -10.34
N ARG A 194 17.30 0.12 -9.26
CA ARG A 194 18.52 -0.72 -9.13
C ARG A 194 18.54 -1.89 -10.11
N ASP A 195 17.41 -2.58 -10.19
CA ASP A 195 17.27 -3.81 -10.98
C ASP A 195 16.52 -3.54 -12.29
N ASP A 196 15.48 -2.69 -12.23
CA ASP A 196 14.64 -2.34 -13.37
C ASP A 196 14.76 -0.84 -13.70
N PRO A 197 15.12 -0.45 -14.94
CA PRO A 197 15.24 0.97 -15.32
C PRO A 197 13.88 1.68 -15.43
N ALA A 198 12.78 0.92 -15.49
CA ALA A 198 11.42 1.43 -15.55
C ALA A 198 10.42 0.39 -15.03
N PHE A 199 9.23 0.86 -14.66
CA PHE A 199 8.12 0.03 -14.19
C PHE A 199 6.99 -0.04 -15.21
N SER A 200 6.26 -1.15 -15.19
CA SER A 200 5.04 -1.35 -15.95
C SER A 200 3.81 -1.04 -15.08
N PHE A 201 2.90 -0.19 -15.58
CA PHE A 201 1.63 0.09 -14.91
C PHE A 201 0.84 -1.20 -14.63
N VAL A 202 0.77 -2.11 -15.61
CA VAL A 202 0.02 -3.37 -15.48
C VAL A 202 0.60 -4.27 -14.40
N TYR A 203 1.93 -4.34 -14.33
CA TYR A 203 2.61 -5.09 -13.28
C TYR A 203 2.28 -4.50 -11.91
N ASP A 204 2.38 -3.18 -11.76
CA ASP A 204 2.12 -2.53 -10.47
C ASP A 204 0.67 -2.70 -10.01
N TYR A 205 -0.33 -2.63 -10.90
CA TYR A 205 -1.71 -2.91 -10.52
C TYR A 205 -1.89 -4.33 -9.97
N ARG A 206 -1.36 -5.32 -10.68
CA ARG A 206 -1.45 -6.74 -10.29
C ARG A 206 -0.69 -7.00 -8.98
N PHE A 207 0.53 -6.49 -8.89
CA PHE A 207 1.38 -6.64 -7.73
C PHE A 207 0.77 -5.96 -6.49
N SER A 208 0.18 -4.78 -6.65
CA SER A 208 -0.48 -4.05 -5.56
C SER A 208 -1.72 -4.79 -5.07
N LEU A 209 -2.57 -5.27 -5.98
CA LEU A 209 -3.75 -6.07 -5.61
C LEU A 209 -3.33 -7.34 -4.85
N PHE A 210 -2.32 -8.04 -5.36
CA PHE A 210 -1.74 -9.20 -4.68
C PHE A 210 -1.21 -8.82 -3.29
N ALA A 211 -0.42 -7.76 -3.17
CA ALA A 211 0.17 -7.31 -1.92
C ALA A 211 -0.89 -6.97 -0.87
N VAL A 212 -1.92 -6.20 -1.25
CA VAL A 212 -3.02 -5.84 -0.36
C VAL A 212 -3.74 -7.10 0.12
N TYR A 213 -4.13 -7.99 -0.80
CA TYR A 213 -4.84 -9.22 -0.42
C TYR A 213 -3.98 -10.15 0.44
N TYR A 214 -2.73 -10.38 0.05
CA TYR A 214 -1.78 -11.22 0.78
C TYR A 214 -1.55 -10.70 2.19
N ILE A 215 -1.25 -9.41 2.35
CA ILE A 215 -0.94 -8.81 3.66
C ILE A 215 -2.16 -8.85 4.57
N MET A 216 -3.34 -8.57 4.02
CA MET A 216 -4.61 -8.65 4.78
C MET A 216 -5.02 -10.11 5.11
N GLN A 217 -4.34 -11.11 4.53
CA GLN A 217 -4.52 -12.52 4.82
C GLN A 217 -3.55 -13.07 5.89
N ILE A 218 -2.51 -12.31 6.26
CA ILE A 218 -1.51 -12.70 7.27
C ILE A 218 -2.21 -12.83 8.63
N ASN A 219 -2.47 -14.06 9.05
CA ASN A 219 -3.21 -14.40 10.28
C ASN A 219 -2.34 -14.31 11.55
N ASP A 220 -1.05 -14.61 11.44
CA ASP A 220 -0.21 -14.86 12.62
C ASP A 220 0.11 -13.60 13.42
N THR A 221 -0.02 -12.43 12.80
CA THR A 221 0.13 -11.13 13.47
C THR A 221 -1.02 -10.83 14.41
N ILE A 222 -2.21 -11.38 14.13
CA ILE A 222 -3.46 -11.13 14.87
C ILE A 222 -3.97 -12.42 15.56
N ASN A 223 -3.13 -13.45 15.65
CA ASN A 223 -3.37 -14.61 16.51
C ASN A 223 -3.06 -14.20 17.96
N PHE A 224 -4.01 -13.51 18.59
CA PHE A 224 -3.86 -13.05 19.96
C PHE A 224 -3.83 -14.23 20.94
N ARG A 225 -2.70 -14.42 21.61
CA ARG A 225 -2.73 -14.85 23.01
C ARG A 225 -2.88 -13.58 23.85
N LEU A 226 -4.12 -13.14 24.05
CA LEU A 226 -4.44 -12.09 25.04
C LEU A 226 -4.14 -12.70 26.41
N SER A 227 -3.00 -12.33 26.98
CA SER A 227 -2.58 -12.68 28.34
C SER A 227 -3.54 -12.10 29.36
#